data_AF-A0AA46VUZ3-F1
#
_entry.id   AF-A0AA46VUZ3-F1
#
_cell.length_a   1.000
_cell.length_b   1.000
_cell.length_c   1.000
_cell.angle_alpha   90.00
_cell.angle_beta   90.00
_cell.angle_gamma   90.00
#
_symmetry.space_group_name_H-M   'P 1'
#
loop_
_entity.id
_entity.type
_entity.pdbx_description
1 polymer ?
#
loop_
_entity_poly.entity_id
_entity_poly.type
_entity_poly.pdbx_seq_one_letter_code
_entity_poly.pdbx_strand_id
1 'polypeptide(L)'
;MNYSVKACRKKRYLVSRCVIVLIGASLVGKVLANTQTGGLRQPLHLPDGQTVMAVRVSGETLTVDSTTTIPDYYNVMDSGQLNIIDNGRIQGASFRDAKLVMNSGYVEQGILLDGSFADINGATVKGSSQPAIRVGSFGTPSSGSTLKVRSSEVTGAGVGISAGVFGDVDIRATKVYGHAWSPLGSPVTVSALLARIWSLLKVAIL
;
A
#
# COMPACT_ATOMS: atom_id res chain seq x y z
N MET A 1 73.80 19.85 36.13
CA MET A 1 74.27 20.69 35.00
C MET A 1 73.28 20.57 33.85
N ASN A 2 72.88 21.68 33.24
CA ASN A 2 72.08 21.68 32.00
C ASN A 2 72.90 21.13 30.83
N TYR A 3 72.27 20.51 29.82
CA TYR A 3 72.42 20.90 28.41
C TYR A 3 71.26 20.40 27.53
N SER A 4 70.97 21.19 26.52
CA SER A 4 69.99 20.99 25.44
C SER A 4 70.55 21.74 24.21
N VAL A 5 70.16 21.51 22.95
CA VAL A 5 68.96 20.89 22.38
C VAL A 5 69.34 20.12 21.11
N LYS A 6 68.52 19.16 20.65
CA LYS A 6 68.22 19.10 19.20
C LYS A 6 66.89 18.42 18.85
N ALA A 7 66.05 19.16 18.15
CA ALA A 7 64.76 18.69 17.64
C ALA A 7 64.92 18.00 16.28
N CYS A 8 64.10 16.98 16.02
CA CYS A 8 63.76 16.57 14.66
C CYS A 8 62.23 16.56 14.52
N ARG A 9 61.67 17.56 13.83
CA ARG A 9 60.25 17.56 13.46
C ARG A 9 60.06 16.70 12.21
N LYS A 10 59.26 15.63 12.28
CA LYS A 10 58.53 15.11 11.11
C LYS A 10 57.05 14.97 11.45
N LYS A 11 56.19 15.27 10.47
CA LYS A 11 54.78 15.66 10.66
C LYS A 11 53.84 14.46 10.75
N ARG A 12 52.83 14.60 11.64
CA ARG A 12 51.42 14.15 11.50
C ARG A 12 51.17 12.66 11.20
N TYR A 13 50.44 11.98 12.08
CA TYR A 13 49.01 11.68 11.90
C TYR A 13 48.41 11.31 13.27
N LEU A 14 47.65 12.24 13.85
CA LEU A 14 47.10 12.08 15.20
C LEU A 14 45.64 11.62 15.07
N VAL A 15 45.44 10.30 14.95
CA VAL A 15 44.10 9.69 14.98
C VAL A 15 43.62 9.68 16.42
N SER A 16 43.16 10.85 16.89
CA SER A 16 42.46 10.95 18.16
C SER A 16 41.17 10.14 18.07
N ARG A 17 41.12 9.01 18.77
CA ARG A 17 39.90 8.20 18.89
C ARG A 17 38.92 8.95 19.80
N CYS A 18 38.11 9.83 19.21
CA CYS A 18 36.95 10.38 19.89
C CYS A 18 36.02 9.23 20.29
N VAL A 19 35.96 8.94 21.59
CA VAL A 19 34.95 8.08 22.19
C VAL A 19 33.62 8.81 22.07
N ILE A 20 32.79 8.40 21.11
CA ILE A 20 31.40 8.87 21.02
C ILE A 20 30.64 8.21 22.17
N VAL A 21 30.43 8.97 23.24
CA VAL A 21 29.48 8.61 24.29
C VAL A 21 28.08 8.72 23.68
N LEU A 22 27.54 7.58 23.27
CA LEU A 22 26.14 7.45 22.87
C LEU A 22 25.27 7.66 24.12
N ILE A 23 24.90 8.91 24.37
CA ILE A 23 23.75 9.24 25.21
C ILE A 23 22.53 8.77 24.43
N GLY A 24 22.16 7.51 24.66
CA GLY A 24 20.94 6.91 24.14
C GLY A 24 19.74 7.59 24.77
N ALA A 25 19.36 8.76 24.24
CA ALA A 25 18.06 9.34 24.49
C ALA A 25 17.03 8.35 23.96
N SER A 26 16.45 7.55 24.85
CA SER A 26 15.29 6.74 24.56
C SER A 26 14.12 7.68 24.31
N LEU A 27 14.00 8.17 23.07
CA LEU A 27 12.71 8.53 22.54
C LEU A 27 11.90 7.24 22.49
N VAL A 28 11.23 6.97 23.62
CA VAL A 28 9.99 6.23 23.66
C VAL A 28 9.03 7.04 22.81
N GLY A 29 9.11 6.82 21.49
CA GLY A 29 8.08 7.25 20.57
C GLY A 29 6.81 6.60 21.07
N LYS A 30 5.96 7.40 21.70
CA LYS A 30 4.61 6.97 22.05
C LYS A 30 3.98 6.57 20.74
N VAL A 31 3.87 5.26 20.51
CA VAL A 31 2.87 4.72 19.61
C VAL A 31 1.56 5.15 20.25
N LEU A 32 1.02 6.28 19.79
CA LEU A 32 -0.39 6.54 19.96
C LEU A 32 -1.09 5.44 19.16
N ALA A 33 -1.44 4.37 19.87
CA ALA A 33 -2.67 3.66 19.57
C ALA A 33 -3.76 4.73 19.60
N ASN A 34 -4.07 5.29 18.44
CA ASN A 34 -5.01 6.38 18.32
C ASN A 34 -6.40 5.78 18.49
N THR A 35 -6.86 5.74 19.74
CA THR A 35 -8.16 5.20 20.14
C THR A 35 -9.24 5.69 19.20
N GLN A 36 -10.08 4.77 18.71
CA GLN A 36 -11.09 5.06 17.70
C GLN A 36 -12.09 6.14 18.16
N THR A 37 -11.83 7.41 17.82
CA THR A 37 -12.79 8.51 17.96
C THR A 37 -12.75 9.40 16.73
N GLY A 38 -13.65 9.13 15.78
CA GLY A 38 -14.14 10.10 14.81
C GLY A 38 -13.10 10.88 14.01
N GLY A 39 -12.22 10.17 13.27
CA GLY A 39 -11.46 10.82 12.20
C GLY A 39 -12.39 11.56 11.24
N LEU A 40 -11.99 12.74 10.77
CA LEU A 40 -12.80 13.64 9.94
C LEU A 40 -13.43 12.87 8.78
N ARG A 41 -14.75 12.68 8.81
CA ARG A 41 -15.47 11.98 7.74
C ARG A 41 -15.83 12.94 6.63
N GLN A 42 -15.60 12.53 5.39
CA GLN A 42 -15.92 13.29 4.18
C GLN A 42 -16.65 12.42 3.15
N PRO A 43 -17.48 13.00 2.27
CA PRO A 43 -18.03 12.28 1.13
C PRO A 43 -16.92 11.69 0.26
N LEU A 44 -17.06 10.42 -0.10
CA LEU A 44 -16.27 9.73 -1.10
C LEU A 44 -17.24 9.22 -2.17
N HIS A 45 -17.03 9.66 -3.41
CA HIS A 45 -17.74 9.13 -4.56
C HIS A 45 -17.07 7.83 -5.00
N LEU A 46 -17.81 6.73 -4.90
CA LEU A 46 -17.36 5.42 -5.35
C LEU A 46 -17.56 5.30 -6.87
N PRO A 47 -16.71 4.53 -7.58
CA PRO A 47 -16.83 4.40 -9.04
C PRO A 47 -18.10 3.67 -9.55
N ASP A 48 -18.93 3.13 -8.67
CA ASP A 48 -20.27 2.61 -9.01
C ASP A 48 -21.38 3.69 -8.90
N GLY A 49 -21.00 4.94 -8.64
CA GLY A 49 -21.90 6.10 -8.52
C GLY A 49 -22.43 6.34 -7.10
N GLN A 50 -22.14 5.46 -6.14
CA GLN A 50 -22.55 5.68 -4.75
C GLN A 50 -21.72 6.78 -4.08
N THR A 51 -22.29 7.44 -3.07
CA THR A 51 -21.56 8.37 -2.20
C THR A 51 -21.60 7.86 -0.77
N VAL A 52 -20.43 7.64 -0.17
CA VAL A 52 -20.28 7.09 1.19
C VAL A 52 -19.52 8.08 2.06
N MET A 53 -19.74 8.04 3.38
CA MET A 53 -18.94 8.82 4.32
C MET A 53 -17.67 8.04 4.66
N ALA A 54 -16.53 8.49 4.15
CA ALA A 54 -15.23 7.86 4.36
C ALA A 54 -14.41 8.63 5.42
N VAL A 55 -13.63 7.90 6.22
CA VAL A 55 -12.62 8.48 7.11
C VAL A 55 -11.51 9.09 6.26
N ARG A 56 -11.26 10.39 6.44
CA ARG A 56 -10.13 11.08 5.81
C ARG A 56 -8.82 10.72 6.51
N VAL A 57 -7.78 10.49 5.71
CA VAL A 57 -6.39 10.38 6.17
C VAL A 57 -5.54 11.28 5.28
N SER A 58 -5.07 12.43 5.78
CA SER A 58 -4.33 13.45 5.01
C SER A 58 -2.94 13.67 5.63
N GLY A 59 -1.87 13.39 4.89
CA GLY A 59 -0.49 13.64 5.34
C GLY A 59 -0.04 12.89 6.60
N GLU A 60 -0.86 11.96 7.10
CA GLU A 60 -0.64 11.20 8.33
C GLU A 60 -0.68 9.69 8.05
N THR A 61 -0.25 8.87 9.02
CA THR A 61 -0.35 7.41 8.93
C THR A 61 -1.44 6.90 9.87
N LEU A 62 -2.45 6.23 9.32
CA LEU A 62 -3.47 5.50 10.07
C LEU A 62 -3.20 4.00 10.00
N THR A 63 -3.51 3.25 11.06
CA THR A 63 -3.44 1.78 11.09
C THR A 63 -4.79 1.19 11.46
N VAL A 64 -5.19 0.16 10.72
CA VAL A 64 -6.38 -0.67 10.94
C VAL A 64 -5.92 -2.09 11.26
N ASP A 65 -6.47 -2.65 12.34
CA ASP A 65 -6.16 -3.99 12.86
C ASP A 65 -7.44 -4.76 13.23
N SER A 66 -7.32 -5.99 13.74
CA SER A 66 -8.47 -6.78 14.19
C SER A 66 -9.30 -6.19 15.33
N THR A 67 -8.80 -5.16 16.04
CA THR A 67 -9.55 -4.45 17.10
C THR A 67 -10.45 -3.36 16.55
N THR A 68 -10.29 -3.00 15.27
CA THR A 68 -11.11 -2.01 14.57
C THR A 68 -12.54 -2.53 14.41
N THR A 69 -13.42 -2.15 15.33
CA THR A 69 -14.75 -2.77 15.51
C THR A 69 -15.75 -2.56 14.36
N ILE A 70 -15.65 -1.45 13.62
CA ILE A 70 -16.53 -1.14 12.49
C ILE A 70 -15.67 -0.96 11.24
N PRO A 71 -15.79 -1.85 10.24
CA PRO A 71 -15.15 -1.64 8.94
C PRO A 71 -15.74 -0.40 8.27
N ASP A 72 -14.88 0.56 7.97
CA ASP A 72 -15.22 1.84 7.35
C ASP A 72 -14.69 1.95 5.92
N TYR A 73 -15.15 2.99 5.19
CA TYR A 73 -14.46 3.45 3.99
C TYR A 73 -13.37 4.45 4.35
N TYR A 74 -12.26 4.43 3.60
CA TYR A 74 -11.13 5.35 3.79
C TYR A 74 -10.85 6.17 2.54
N ASN A 75 -10.57 7.45 2.72
CA ASN A 75 -10.12 8.35 1.64
C ASN A 75 -8.77 8.95 2.05
N VAL A 76 -7.70 8.39 1.49
CA VAL A 76 -6.31 8.63 1.87
C VAL A 76 -5.67 9.53 0.82
N MET A 77 -5.09 10.65 1.25
CA MET A 77 -4.61 11.68 0.34
C MET A 77 -3.41 12.46 0.88
N ASP A 78 -2.83 13.30 0.03
CA ASP A 78 -1.82 14.29 0.41
C ASP A 78 -0.60 13.66 1.10
N SER A 79 -0.01 12.60 0.52
CA SER A 79 1.05 11.77 1.11
C SER A 79 0.67 10.98 2.38
N GLY A 80 -0.63 10.86 2.69
CA GLY A 80 -1.13 10.00 3.76
C GLY A 80 -0.86 8.50 3.50
N GLN A 81 -0.80 7.72 4.58
CA GLN A 81 -0.60 6.27 4.53
C GLN A 81 -1.69 5.53 5.32
N LEU A 82 -2.28 4.49 4.74
CA LEU A 82 -3.10 3.52 5.45
C LEU A 82 -2.34 2.20 5.60
N ASN A 83 -2.18 1.75 6.83
CA ASN A 83 -1.74 0.40 7.16
C ASN A 83 -2.96 -0.47 7.45
N ILE A 84 -2.99 -1.69 6.91
CA ILE A 84 -3.91 -2.74 7.33
C ILE A 84 -3.06 -3.93 7.76
N ILE A 85 -3.19 -4.34 9.01
CA ILE A 85 -2.37 -5.38 9.65
C ILE A 85 -3.26 -6.32 10.47
N ASP A 86 -2.70 -7.43 10.96
CA ASP A 86 -3.32 -8.32 11.96
C ASP A 86 -4.79 -8.65 11.67
N ASN A 87 -5.09 -9.02 10.42
CA ASN A 87 -6.43 -9.33 9.91
C ASN A 87 -7.47 -8.18 9.98
N GLY A 88 -7.02 -6.93 10.08
CA GLY A 88 -7.87 -5.73 10.04
C GLY A 88 -8.76 -5.66 8.80
N ARG A 89 -9.97 -5.12 8.97
CA ARG A 89 -11.03 -5.15 7.96
C ARG A 89 -11.60 -3.77 7.69
N ILE A 90 -11.68 -3.42 6.41
CA ILE A 90 -12.29 -2.17 5.92
C ILE A 90 -13.35 -2.48 4.86
N GLN A 91 -14.26 -1.53 4.61
CA GLN A 91 -15.19 -1.65 3.49
C GLN A 91 -14.44 -1.48 2.18
N GLY A 92 -13.86 -0.30 1.94
CA GLY A 92 -13.10 0.02 0.74
C GLY A 92 -12.22 1.24 0.96
N ALA A 93 -11.30 1.50 0.03
CA ALA A 93 -10.41 2.64 0.16
C ALA A 93 -10.06 3.30 -1.19
N SER A 94 -9.97 4.62 -1.17
CA SER A 94 -9.46 5.45 -2.26
C SER A 94 -8.16 6.12 -1.83
N PHE A 95 -7.17 6.12 -2.72
CA PHE A 95 -5.86 6.69 -2.52
C PHE A 95 -5.55 7.69 -3.63
N ARG A 96 -5.20 8.93 -3.27
CA ARG A 96 -4.75 9.97 -4.21
C ARG A 96 -3.45 10.58 -3.73
N ASP A 97 -2.36 10.41 -4.49
CA ASP A 97 -1.00 10.81 -4.06
C ASP A 97 -0.63 10.23 -2.67
N ALA A 98 -1.02 8.97 -2.43
CA ALA A 98 -1.04 8.35 -1.10
C ALA A 98 -0.52 6.90 -1.13
N LYS A 99 -0.43 6.28 0.05
CA LYS A 99 0.17 4.95 0.23
C LYS A 99 -0.72 3.95 0.97
N LEU A 100 -0.78 2.72 0.47
CA LEU A 100 -1.31 1.54 1.16
C LEU A 100 -0.17 0.58 1.51
N VAL A 101 -0.15 0.11 2.75
CA VAL A 101 0.63 -1.06 3.18
C VAL A 101 -0.32 -2.05 3.83
N MET A 102 -0.41 -3.26 3.30
CA MET A 102 -1.31 -4.29 3.80
C MET A 102 -0.54 -5.58 4.06
N ASN A 103 -0.51 -6.03 5.31
CA ASN A 103 0.19 -7.23 5.74
C ASN A 103 -0.77 -8.10 6.56
N SER A 104 -1.53 -8.93 5.85
CA SER A 104 -2.85 -9.49 6.23
C SER A 104 -3.99 -8.46 6.33
N GLY A 105 -5.23 -8.94 6.21
CA GLY A 105 -6.44 -8.12 6.30
C GLY A 105 -7.46 -8.37 5.18
N TYR A 106 -8.56 -7.62 5.24
CA TYR A 106 -9.73 -7.77 4.39
C TYR A 106 -10.24 -6.42 3.87
N VAL A 107 -10.51 -6.35 2.57
CA VAL A 107 -11.22 -5.24 1.92
C VAL A 107 -12.41 -5.83 1.14
N GLU A 108 -13.63 -5.34 1.34
CA GLU A 108 -14.84 -5.95 0.77
C GLU A 108 -15.36 -5.29 -0.52
N GLN A 109 -15.10 -3.99 -0.67
CA GLN A 109 -15.63 -3.11 -1.72
C GLN A 109 -14.54 -2.42 -2.54
N GLY A 110 -13.32 -2.97 -2.46
CA GLY A 110 -12.24 -2.68 -3.38
C GLY A 110 -11.38 -1.46 -3.05
N ILE A 111 -10.36 -1.28 -3.88
CA ILE A 111 -9.30 -0.29 -3.75
C ILE A 111 -9.20 0.52 -5.04
N LEU A 112 -9.09 1.85 -4.91
CA LEU A 112 -8.80 2.76 -6.01
C LEU A 112 -7.45 3.46 -5.75
N LEU A 113 -6.51 3.34 -6.68
CA LEU A 113 -5.20 4.01 -6.65
C LEU A 113 -5.12 5.03 -7.79
N ASP A 114 -4.92 6.31 -7.41
CA ASP A 114 -4.67 7.46 -8.30
C ASP A 114 -3.35 8.12 -7.87
N GLY A 115 -2.34 8.15 -8.75
CA GLY A 115 -0.98 8.62 -8.39
C GLY A 115 -0.36 7.95 -7.14
N SER A 116 -0.76 6.70 -6.83
CA SER A 116 -0.60 6.09 -5.49
C SER A 116 0.14 4.76 -5.49
N PHE A 117 0.76 4.44 -4.36
CA PHE A 117 1.51 3.19 -4.16
C PHE A 117 0.77 2.24 -3.22
N ALA A 118 0.65 0.97 -3.60
CA ALA A 118 0.15 -0.10 -2.73
C ALA A 118 1.12 -1.28 -2.69
N ASP A 119 1.42 -1.78 -1.49
CA ASP A 119 2.09 -3.06 -1.26
C ASP A 119 1.20 -3.93 -0.37
N ILE A 120 0.72 -5.04 -0.94
CA ILE A 120 -0.31 -5.91 -0.38
C ILE A 120 0.26 -7.33 -0.26
N ASN A 121 0.23 -7.90 0.94
CA ASN A 121 0.76 -9.22 1.25
C ASN A 121 -0.18 -10.00 2.17
N GLY A 122 -0.48 -11.26 1.83
CA GLY A 122 -1.28 -12.16 2.68
C GLY A 122 -2.74 -11.71 2.87
N ALA A 123 -3.31 -10.97 1.92
CA ALA A 123 -4.58 -10.26 2.07
C ALA A 123 -5.73 -10.85 1.24
N THR A 124 -6.97 -10.49 1.59
CA THR A 124 -8.14 -10.70 0.72
C THR A 124 -8.73 -9.36 0.30
N VAL A 125 -8.86 -9.11 -1.00
CA VAL A 125 -9.46 -7.90 -1.56
C VAL A 125 -10.62 -8.30 -2.48
N LYS A 126 -11.82 -7.80 -2.20
CA LYS A 126 -13.01 -8.03 -3.01
C LYS A 126 -13.55 -6.73 -3.57
N GLY A 127 -14.35 -6.83 -4.63
CA GLY A 127 -15.25 -5.76 -5.10
C GLY A 127 -16.51 -6.37 -5.67
N SER A 128 -17.68 -6.09 -5.09
CA SER A 128 -18.94 -6.76 -5.48
C SER A 128 -19.67 -6.09 -6.65
N SER A 129 -19.51 -4.78 -6.83
CA SER A 129 -20.07 -4.00 -7.95
C SER A 129 -19.02 -3.48 -8.93
N GLN A 130 -17.74 -3.77 -8.66
CA GLN A 130 -16.60 -3.17 -9.34
C GLN A 130 -15.36 -4.05 -9.27
N PRO A 131 -14.30 -3.77 -10.07
CA PRO A 131 -13.01 -4.41 -9.89
C PRO A 131 -12.49 -4.24 -8.45
N ALA A 132 -11.89 -5.30 -7.91
CA ALA A 132 -11.42 -5.32 -6.53
C ALA A 132 -10.21 -4.38 -6.33
N ILE A 133 -9.37 -4.20 -7.36
CA ILE A 133 -8.34 -3.14 -7.35
C ILE A 133 -8.35 -2.41 -8.71
N ARG A 134 -8.42 -1.09 -8.66
CA ARG A 134 -8.13 -0.20 -9.81
C ARG A 134 -6.84 0.56 -9.58
N VAL A 135 -5.98 0.56 -10.60
CA VAL A 135 -4.65 1.16 -10.58
C VAL A 135 -4.53 2.09 -11.78
N GLY A 136 -4.17 3.35 -11.60
CA GLY A 136 -3.86 4.24 -12.71
C GLY A 136 -3.59 5.67 -12.27
N SER A 137 -3.69 6.62 -13.20
CA SER A 137 -3.93 8.02 -12.85
C SER A 137 -5.15 8.55 -13.60
N PHE A 138 -6.01 9.29 -12.89
CA PHE A 138 -7.23 9.90 -13.41
C PHE A 138 -7.06 11.42 -13.62
N GLY A 139 -5.87 11.82 -14.09
CA GLY A 139 -5.53 13.23 -14.30
C GLY A 139 -4.25 13.45 -15.12
N THR A 140 -3.68 14.65 -15.02
CA THR A 140 -2.39 15.00 -15.62
C THR A 140 -1.25 14.27 -14.91
N PRO A 141 -0.28 13.67 -15.63
CA PRO A 141 0.69 12.75 -15.04
C PRO A 141 1.81 13.47 -14.27
N SER A 142 1.62 13.66 -12.96
CA SER A 142 2.70 13.97 -12.01
C SER A 142 3.35 12.70 -11.46
N SER A 143 2.55 11.67 -11.18
CA SER A 143 2.96 10.36 -10.70
C SER A 143 2.06 9.26 -11.29
N GLY A 144 2.66 8.09 -11.60
CA GLY A 144 1.90 6.89 -11.91
C GLY A 144 1.46 6.16 -10.64
N SER A 145 0.49 5.25 -10.74
CA SER A 145 0.17 4.34 -9.63
C SER A 145 0.98 3.05 -9.71
N THR A 146 1.38 2.50 -8.57
CA THR A 146 2.09 1.22 -8.46
C THR A 146 1.35 0.28 -7.54
N LEU A 147 0.99 -0.90 -8.04
CA LEU A 147 0.43 -2.00 -7.23
C LEU A 147 1.44 -3.15 -7.13
N LYS A 148 1.74 -3.55 -5.91
CA LYS A 148 2.46 -4.79 -5.60
C LYS A 148 1.51 -5.67 -4.78
N VAL A 149 1.24 -6.89 -5.25
CA VAL A 149 0.34 -7.82 -4.55
C VAL A 149 0.90 -9.24 -4.51
N ARG A 150 1.06 -9.77 -3.30
CA ARG A 150 1.75 -11.03 -3.01
C ARG A 150 0.93 -11.94 -2.11
N SER A 151 0.97 -13.24 -2.38
CA SER A 151 0.38 -14.28 -1.50
C SER A 151 -1.07 -13.99 -1.07
N SER A 152 -1.86 -13.39 -1.96
CA SER A 152 -3.18 -12.81 -1.66
C SER A 152 -4.29 -13.40 -2.52
N GLU A 153 -5.55 -13.05 -2.23
CA GLU A 153 -6.71 -13.34 -3.07
C GLU A 153 -7.43 -12.04 -3.46
N VAL A 154 -7.68 -11.85 -4.76
CA VAL A 154 -8.28 -10.63 -5.31
C VAL A 154 -9.46 -10.98 -6.22
N THR A 155 -10.69 -10.67 -5.80
CA THR A 155 -11.93 -11.11 -6.49
C THR A 155 -12.85 -9.93 -6.77
N GLY A 156 -12.89 -9.49 -8.02
CA GLY A 156 -13.66 -8.31 -8.46
C GLY A 156 -14.81 -8.65 -9.40
N ALA A 157 -15.77 -7.74 -9.53
CA ALA A 157 -16.83 -7.79 -10.51
C ALA A 157 -16.29 -7.46 -11.92
N GLY A 158 -16.59 -8.31 -12.90
CA GLY A 158 -16.02 -8.26 -14.25
C GLY A 158 -14.55 -8.71 -14.29
N VAL A 159 -13.67 -7.97 -13.62
CA VAL A 159 -12.23 -8.24 -13.52
C VAL A 159 -11.73 -8.08 -12.09
N GLY A 160 -10.73 -8.87 -11.68
CA GLY A 160 -10.16 -8.76 -10.33
C GLY A 160 -9.33 -7.49 -10.14
N ILE A 161 -8.38 -7.25 -11.04
CA ILE A 161 -7.52 -6.07 -11.06
C ILE A 161 -7.68 -5.37 -12.42
N SER A 162 -7.83 -4.05 -12.40
CA SER A 162 -7.95 -3.20 -13.59
C SER A 162 -6.84 -2.15 -13.58
N ALA A 163 -5.90 -2.25 -14.51
CA ALA A 163 -4.83 -1.28 -14.71
C ALA A 163 -5.21 -0.29 -15.84
N GLY A 164 -5.14 1.01 -15.53
CA GLY A 164 -5.31 2.12 -16.47
C GLY A 164 -3.96 2.75 -16.85
N VAL A 165 -4.03 3.96 -17.44
CA VAL A 165 -2.85 4.69 -17.90
C VAL A 165 -1.92 5.02 -16.71
N PHE A 166 -0.61 4.91 -16.94
CA PHE A 166 0.44 5.12 -15.93
C PHE A 166 0.33 4.20 -14.69
N GLY A 167 -0.25 3.01 -14.83
CA GLY A 167 -0.21 1.95 -13.81
C GLY A 167 0.95 0.96 -13.99
N ASP A 168 1.71 0.70 -12.93
CA ASP A 168 2.64 -0.43 -12.80
C ASP A 168 2.05 -1.48 -11.84
N VAL A 169 2.16 -2.77 -12.18
CA VAL A 169 1.46 -3.87 -11.47
C VAL A 169 2.33 -5.14 -11.39
N ASP A 170 2.76 -5.49 -10.18
CA ASP A 170 3.55 -6.69 -9.82
C ASP A 170 2.69 -7.67 -9.01
N ILE A 171 2.36 -8.82 -9.60
CA ILE A 171 1.50 -9.87 -9.01
C ILE A 171 2.32 -11.14 -8.80
N ARG A 172 2.41 -11.65 -7.56
CA ARG A 172 3.18 -12.89 -7.25
C ARG A 172 2.43 -13.80 -6.28
N ALA A 173 2.35 -15.10 -6.58
CA ALA A 173 1.67 -16.08 -5.72
C ALA A 173 0.24 -15.68 -5.27
N THR A 174 -0.42 -14.84 -6.07
CA THR A 174 -1.72 -14.23 -5.77
C THR A 174 -2.77 -14.80 -6.71
N LYS A 175 -3.92 -15.18 -6.17
CA LYS A 175 -5.08 -15.58 -6.96
C LYS A 175 -5.86 -14.33 -7.38
N VAL A 176 -6.21 -14.21 -8.65
CA VAL A 176 -6.99 -13.07 -9.18
C VAL A 176 -8.17 -13.60 -9.97
N TYR A 177 -9.37 -13.19 -9.61
CA TYR A 177 -10.62 -13.64 -10.20
C TYR A 177 -11.52 -12.46 -10.60
N GLY A 178 -12.14 -12.57 -11.77
CA GLY A 178 -13.31 -11.78 -12.16
C GLY A 178 -14.56 -12.65 -12.05
N HIS A 179 -15.64 -12.15 -11.47
CA HIS A 179 -16.95 -12.81 -11.50
C HIS A 179 -17.92 -12.04 -12.42
N ALA A 180 -18.86 -12.74 -13.04
CA ALA A 180 -19.89 -12.10 -13.84
C ALA A 180 -20.73 -11.17 -12.95
N TRP A 181 -20.79 -9.89 -13.31
CA TRP A 181 -21.57 -8.88 -12.63
C TRP A 181 -22.44 -8.15 -13.64
N SER A 182 -23.69 -7.93 -13.26
CA SER A 182 -24.70 -7.31 -14.11
C SER A 182 -25.56 -6.40 -13.24
N PRO A 183 -25.61 -5.08 -13.51
CA PRO A 183 -26.51 -4.18 -12.77
C PRO A 183 -28.00 -4.49 -13.01
N LEU A 184 -28.34 -5.37 -13.96
CA LEU A 184 -29.72 -5.72 -14.36
C LEU A 184 -29.97 -7.24 -14.44
N GLY A 185 -29.18 -8.07 -13.73
CA GLY A 185 -29.45 -9.52 -13.60
C GLY A 185 -29.33 -10.36 -14.89
N SER A 186 -28.89 -9.78 -16.01
CA SER A 186 -28.65 -10.50 -17.27
C SER A 186 -27.24 -11.11 -17.29
N PRO A 187 -27.05 -12.37 -17.75
CA PRO A 187 -25.75 -13.04 -17.71
C PRO A 187 -24.74 -12.35 -18.64
N VAL A 188 -23.56 -12.01 -18.12
CA VAL A 188 -22.50 -11.33 -18.87
C VAL A 188 -21.41 -12.33 -19.26
N THR A 189 -20.99 -12.28 -20.52
CA THR A 189 -19.87 -13.08 -21.06
C THR A 189 -18.55 -12.69 -20.40
N VAL A 190 -17.88 -13.67 -19.79
CA VAL A 190 -16.58 -13.47 -19.14
C VAL A 190 -15.46 -13.46 -20.20
N SER A 191 -14.91 -12.28 -20.48
CA SER A 191 -13.65 -12.16 -21.23
C SER A 191 -12.47 -12.18 -20.27
N ALA A 192 -11.98 -13.37 -19.95
CA ALA A 192 -10.85 -13.55 -19.04
C ALA A 192 -9.51 -13.30 -19.76
N LEU A 193 -8.87 -12.15 -19.51
CA LEU A 193 -7.48 -11.94 -19.86
C LEU A 193 -6.59 -12.77 -18.93
N LEU A 194 -6.37 -14.04 -19.30
CA LEU A 194 -5.47 -14.96 -18.59
C LEU A 194 -4.02 -14.49 -18.68
N ALA A 195 -3.56 -13.76 -17.67
CA ALA A 195 -2.14 -13.50 -17.44
C ALA A 195 -1.41 -14.80 -17.04
N ARG A 196 -1.12 -15.66 -18.02
CA ARG A 196 -0.21 -16.80 -17.88
C ARG A 196 1.22 -16.30 -17.64
N ILE A 197 1.55 -15.98 -16.39
CA ILE A 197 2.93 -15.77 -15.97
C ILE A 197 3.64 -17.13 -16.01
N TRP A 198 4.47 -17.34 -17.03
CA TRP A 198 5.29 -18.54 -17.18
C TRP A 198 6.35 -18.59 -16.06
N SER A 199 6.30 -19.61 -15.22
CA SER A 199 7.50 -20.13 -14.56
C SER A 199 8.19 -21.13 -15.48
N LEU A 200 9.45 -20.84 -15.82
CA LEU A 200 10.42 -21.68 -16.52
C LEU A 200 10.09 -23.18 -16.60
N LEU A 201 9.71 -23.67 -17.78
CA LEU A 201 9.85 -25.07 -18.16
C LEU A 201 10.57 -25.15 -19.51
N LYS A 202 11.87 -25.48 -19.47
CA LYS A 202 12.59 -25.92 -20.67
C LYS A 202 12.11 -27.33 -21.00
N VAL A 203 11.37 -27.48 -22.09
CA VAL A 203 11.22 -28.78 -22.76
C VAL A 203 11.94 -28.66 -24.10
N ALA A 204 13.07 -29.33 -24.23
CA ALA A 204 13.70 -29.54 -25.52
C ALA A 204 12.89 -30.59 -26.30
N ILE A 205 12.66 -30.32 -27.58
CA ILE A 205 12.06 -31.28 -28.50
C ILE A 205 13.18 -31.80 -29.40
N LEU A 206 13.39 -33.12 -29.36
CA LEU A 206 14.02 -33.91 -30.42
C LEU A 206 12.89 -34.49 -31.28
#